data_AF-A0A0F5MNQ7-F1
#
_entry.id   AF-A0A0F5MNQ7-F1
#
_cell.length_a   1.000
_cell.length_b   1.000
_cell.length_c   1.000
_cell.angle_alpha   90.00
_cell.angle_beta   90.00
_cell.angle_gamma   90.00
#
_symmetry.space_group_name_H-M   'P 1'
#
loop_
_entity.id
_entity.type
_entity.pdbx_description
1 polymer ?
#
loop_
_entity_poly.entity_id
_entity_poly.type
_entity_poly.pdbx_seq_one_letter_code
_entity_poly.pdbx_strand_id
1 'polypeptide(L)' 'MKLLGIADLAKRWDYTKQGIHQKMKIDLEFPKPIAKINEQRIMVFDEKDIIEYELKKRELTDQNYKKWFTHRGCNWN' A
#
# COMPACT_ATOMS: atom_id res chain seq x y z
N MET A 1 0.65 19.74 4.13
CA MET A 1 0.22 18.43 4.67
C MET A 1 -0.76 17.86 3.67
N LYS A 2 -0.46 16.70 3.09
CA LYS A 2 -1.33 16.06 2.10
C LYS A 2 -1.77 14.72 2.64
N LEU A 3 -3.06 14.45 2.52
CA LEU A 3 -3.70 13.28 3.07
C LEU A 3 -4.12 12.36 1.93
N LEU A 4 -3.86 11.07 2.12
CA LEU A 4 -4.17 10.03 1.13
C LEU A 4 -5.19 9.07 1.72
N GLY A 5 -6.21 8.74 0.93
CA GLY A 5 -7.11 7.65 1.22
C GLY A 5 -6.67 6.35 0.54
N ILE A 6 -7.35 5.26 0.85
CA ILE A 6 -7.15 3.95 0.20
C ILE A 6 -7.27 4.04 -1.33
N ALA A 7 -8.17 4.89 -1.84
CA ALA A 7 -8.35 5.08 -3.28
C ALA A 7 -7.13 5.76 -3.95
N ASP A 8 -6.47 6.67 -3.24
CA ASP A 8 -5.26 7.33 -3.75
C ASP A 8 -4.08 6.35 -3.75
N LEU A 9 -3.92 5.55 -2.69
CA LEU A 9 -2.90 4.51 -2.62
C LEU A 9 -3.09 3.44 -3.71
N ALA A 10 -4.34 3.03 -3.95
CA ALA A 10 -4.69 2.09 -5.01
C ALA A 10 -4.26 2.60 -6.39
N LYS A 11 -4.55 3.87 -6.70
CA LYS A 11 -4.11 4.50 -7.95
C LYS A 11 -2.59 4.65 -8.03
N ARG A 12 -1.97 5.07 -6.93
CA ARG A 12 -0.52 5.36 -6.86
C ARG A 12 0.33 4.12 -7.09
N TRP A 13 -0.06 2.98 -6.53
CA TRP A 13 0.71 1.73 -6.62
C TRP A 13 0.20 0.77 -7.70
N ASP A 14 -0.86 1.15 -8.43
CA ASP A 14 -1.55 0.28 -9.38
C ASP A 14 -2.00 -1.04 -8.70
N TYR A 15 -2.76 -0.89 -7.61
CA TYR A 15 -3.37 -1.99 -6.85
C TYR A 15 -4.89 -1.83 -6.82
N THR A 16 -5.59 -2.93 -6.60
CA THR A 16 -7.01 -2.86 -6.20
C THR A 16 -7.11 -2.39 -4.75
N LYS A 17 -8.22 -1.74 -4.38
CA LYS A 17 -8.47 -1.34 -2.99
C LYS A 17 -8.41 -2.55 -2.03
N GLN A 18 -8.90 -3.71 -2.48
CA GLN A 18 -8.81 -4.96 -1.72
C GLN A 18 -7.36 -5.39 -1.49
N GLY A 19 -6.50 -5.27 -2.52
CA GLY A 19 -5.07 -5.54 -2.40
C GLY A 19 -4.38 -4.63 -1.38
N ILE A 20 -4.76 -3.35 -1.32
CA ILE A 20 -4.27 -2.45 -0.26
C ILE A 20 -4.70 -2.93 1.12
N HIS A 21 -5.98 -3.25 1.32
CA HIS A 21 -6.47 -3.75 2.59
C HIS A 21 -5.80 -5.07 3.01
N GLN A 22 -5.49 -5.95 2.06
CA GLN A 22 -4.75 -7.17 2.35
C GLN A 22 -3.31 -6.85 2.75
N LYS A 23 -2.64 -5.95 2.02
CA LYS A 23 -1.27 -5.51 2.37
C LYS A 23 -1.20 -4.89 3.76
N MET A 24 -2.20 -4.08 4.13
CA MET A 24 -2.34 -3.53 5.49
C MET A 24 -2.46 -4.60 6.59
N LYS A 25 -3.04 -5.77 6.28
CA LYS A 25 -3.21 -6.86 7.24
C LYS A 25 -1.96 -7.71 7.40
N ILE A 26 -1.22 -7.94 6.30
CA ILE A 26 -0.07 -8.85 6.27
C ILE A 26 1.26 -8.13 6.56
N ASP A 27 1.36 -6.85 6.20
CA ASP A 27 2.59 -6.07 6.30
C ASP A 27 2.55 -5.23 7.58
N LEU A 28 3.29 -5.67 8.60
CA LEU A 28 3.36 -5.00 9.90
C LEU A 28 4.02 -3.61 9.81
N GLU A 29 4.79 -3.34 8.75
CA GLU A 29 5.42 -2.04 8.51
C GLU A 29 4.51 -1.06 7.77
N PHE A 30 3.28 -1.48 7.41
CA PHE A 30 2.35 -0.62 6.70
C PHE A 30 2.02 0.63 7.54
N PRO A 31 2.03 1.84 6.95
CA PRO A 31 1.73 3.08 7.65
C PRO A 31 0.39 3.05 8.38
N LYS A 32 0.40 3.49 9.65
CA LYS A 32 -0.83 3.56 10.44
C LYS A 32 -1.69 4.72 9.92
N PRO A 33 -3.02 4.55 9.80
CA PRO A 33 -3.88 5.65 9.42
C PRO A 33 -3.86 6.72 10.52
N ILE A 34 -3.69 7.98 10.13
CA ILE A 34 -3.75 9.14 11.03
C ILE A 34 -5.18 9.39 11.52
N ALA A 35 -6.17 8.97 10.74
CA ALA A 35 -7.59 9.12 11.08
C ALA A 35 -8.41 7.97 10.48
N LYS A 36 -9.46 7.61 11.23
CA LYS A 36 -10.49 6.66 10.83
C LYS A 36 -11.84 7.36 10.92
N ILE A 37 -12.50 7.57 9.79
CA ILE A 37 -13.74 8.35 9.68
C ILE A 37 -14.88 7.39 9.30
N ASN A 38 -16.12 7.75 9.65
CA ASN A 38 -17.33 7.01 9.32
C ASN A 38 -17.27 5.56 9.84
N GLU A 39 -17.22 5.41 11.17
CA GLU A 39 -17.15 4.10 11.84
C GLU A 39 -16.02 3.21 11.29
N GLN A 40 -14.83 3.79 11.10
CA GLN A 40 -13.62 3.10 10.60
C GLN A 40 -13.65 2.68 9.13
N ARG A 41 -14.67 3.07 8.35
CA ARG A 41 -14.77 2.74 6.92
C ARG A 41 -13.79 3.52 6.04
N ILE A 42 -13.46 4.75 6.44
CA ILE A 42 -12.55 5.61 5.69
C ILE A 42 -11.25 5.74 6.50
N MET A 43 -10.16 5.29 5.91
CA MET A 43 -8.82 5.41 6.47
C MET A 43 -8.04 6.47 5.71
N VAL A 44 -7.40 7.35 6.47
CA VAL A 44 -6.61 8.48 5.95
C VAL A 44 -5.19 8.34 6.45
N PHE A 45 -4.22 8.54 5.56
CA PHE A 45 -2.79 8.39 5.82
C PHE A 45 -2.07 9.70 5.51
N ASP A 46 -0.99 9.99 6.26
CA ASP A 46 -0.09 11.09 5.91
C ASP A 46 0.76 10.68 4.70
N GLU A 47 0.85 11.54 3.69
CA GLU A 47 1.68 11.29 2.52
C GLU A 47 3.17 11.08 2.89
N LYS A 48 3.67 11.70 3.96
CA LYS A 48 5.06 11.50 4.41
C LYS A 48 5.33 10.07 4.82
N ASP A 49 4.47 9.50 5.67
CA ASP A 49 4.61 8.10 6.12
C ASP A 49 4.51 7.12 4.95
N ILE A 50 3.65 7.45 3.96
CA ILE A 50 3.53 6.69 2.72
C ILE A 50 4.84 6.73 1.92
N ILE A 51 5.45 7.90 1.75
CA ILE A 51 6.73 8.03 1.03
C ILE A 51 7.85 7.27 1.75
N GLU A 52 7.93 7.38 3.08
CA GLU A 52 8.93 6.64 3.87
C GLU A 52 8.76 5.12 3.75
N TYR A 53 7.52 4.66 3.67
CA TYR A 53 7.20 3.26 3.43
C TYR A 53 7.58 2.81 2.01
N GLU A 54 7.31 3.64 0.99
CA GLU A 54 7.71 3.39 -0.41
C GLU A 54 9.23 3.21 -0.56
N LEU A 55 10.03 4.00 0.16
CA LEU A 55 11.50 3.88 0.15
C LEU A 55 11.99 2.50 0.63
N LYS A 56 11.23 1.83 1.50
CA LYS A 56 11.56 0.51 2.03
C LYS A 56 11.02 -0.64 1.15
N LYS A 57 10.05 -0.36 0.27
CA LYS A 57 9.29 -1.35 -0.50
C LYS A 57 9.34 -1.02 -1.99
N ARG A 58 10.42 -1.46 -2.64
CA ARG A 58 10.69 -1.20 -4.06
C ARG A 58 9.57 -1.72 -4.98
N GLU A 59 8.81 -2.73 -4.55
CA GLU A 59 7.69 -3.31 -5.31
C GLU A 59 6.48 -2.37 -5.46
N LEU A 60 6.41 -1.28 -4.69
CA LEU A 60 5.30 -0.33 -4.77
C LEU A 60 5.49 0.71 -5.87
N THR A 61 6.74 1.05 -6.19
CA THR A 61 7.08 2.14 -7.12
C THR A 61 7.78 1.65 -8.38
N ASP A 62 8.49 0.52 -8.32
CA ASP A 62 9.16 -0.07 -9.49
C ASP A 62 8.28 -1.20 -10.07
N GLN A 63 7.62 -0.92 -11.20
CA GLN A 63 6.75 -1.87 -11.87
C GLN A 63 7.49 -3.12 -12.38
N ASN A 64 8.77 -3.01 -12.75
CA ASN A 64 9.57 -4.15 -13.21
C ASN A 64 9.91 -5.06 -12.03
N TYR A 65 10.32 -4.46 -10.91
CA TYR A 65 10.55 -5.19 -9.67
C TYR A 65 9.26 -5.82 -9.13
N LYS A 66 8.13 -5.11 -9.18
CA LYS A 66 6.81 -5.61 -8.82
C LYS A 66 6.45 -6.86 -9.62
N LYS A 67 6.59 -6.82 -10.96
CA LYS A 67 6.32 -7.97 -11.82
C LYS A 67 7.19 -9.17 -11.43
N TRP A 68 8.49 -8.96 -11.25
CA TRP A 68 9.39 -10.03 -10.80
C TRP A 68 9.03 -10.58 -9.41
N PHE A 69 8.69 -9.70 -8.47
CA PHE A 69 8.33 -10.06 -7.08
C PHE A 69 7.03 -10.87 -7.03
N THR A 70 6.02 -10.44 -7.79
CA THR A 70 4.73 -11.15 -7.89
C THR A 70 4.88 -12.50 -8.60
N HIS A 71 5.71 -12.60 -9.65
CA HIS A 71 5.90 -13.87 -10.39
C HIS A 71 6.84 -14.85 -9.69
N ARG A 72 7.77 -14.41 -8.82
CA ARG A 72 8.61 -15.31 -8.02
C ARG A 72 7.79 -16.19 -7.07
N GLY A 73 6.61 -15.74 -6.66
CA GLY A 73 5.68 -16.52 -5.83
C GLY A 73 4.97 -17.68 -6.55
N CYS A 74 5.06 -17.76 -7.89
CA CYS A 74 4.40 -18.79 -8.70
C CYS A 74 5.27 -20.00 -9.06
N ASN A 75 6.52 -20.10 -8.55
CA ASN A 75 7.36 -21.30 -8.71
C ASN A 75 7.30 -22.19 -7.45
N TRP A 76 6.09 -22.57 -7.03
CA TRP A 76 5.88 -23.76 -6.21
C TRP A 76 5.17 -24.79 -7.11
N ASN A 77 5.98 -25.56 -7.81
CA ASN A 77 5.59 -26.81 -8.47
C ASN A 77 5.94 -27.95 -7.51
#